data_AF-A0A2Z3H193-F1
#
_entry.id   AF-A0A2Z3H193-F1
#
_cell.length_a   1.000
_cell.length_b   1.000
_cell.length_c   1.000
_cell.angle_alpha   90.00
_cell.angle_beta   90.00
_cell.angle_gamma   90.00
#
_symmetry.space_group_name_H-M   'P 1'
#
loop_
_entity.id
_entity.type
_entity.pdbx_description
1 polymer ?
#
loop_
_entity_poly.entity_id
_entity_poly.type
_entity_poly.pdbx_seq_one_letter_code
_entity_poly.pdbx_strand_id
1 'polypeptide(L)'
;MRAILFVVTLFSAVGASAVGSDKPIALTGRRAAARAARQEHVELLLRQAPTGECDFVAAAAAVRRLADEAVAAGDHAAAVRWHEQWVAAVRKFDTKANAALAMGTGSVGLVAHRAKAARIEAEVDLIRRRGGGSASLIELLKERVALCAESEKLAAKVMAVSGHGLKGDYLEAKVARLDAEAELASAEADAKKGGK
;
A
#
# COMPACT_ATOMS: atom_id res chain seq x y z
N MET A 1 42.95 -52.83 54.09
CA MET A 1 41.65 -52.22 54.43
C MET A 1 40.97 -51.83 53.13
N ARG A 2 39.69 -52.26 52.97
CA ARG A 2 38.60 -51.73 52.12
C ARG A 2 38.95 -51.35 50.67
N ALA A 3 38.58 -52.13 49.67
CA ALA A 3 37.23 -52.44 49.14
C ALA A 3 37.11 -51.75 47.76
N ILE A 4 37.13 -52.52 46.65
CA ILE A 4 35.94 -52.94 45.86
C ILE A 4 35.42 -51.75 45.01
N LEU A 5 35.38 -51.76 43.67
CA LEU A 5 34.57 -52.57 42.74
C LEU A 5 35.10 -52.26 41.30
N PHE A 6 35.49 -53.20 40.44
CA PHE A 6 34.64 -53.92 39.45
C PHE A 6 33.69 -52.97 38.65
N VAL A 7 33.54 -52.99 37.32
CA VAL A 7 34.01 -53.85 36.21
C VAL A 7 33.40 -53.25 34.92
N VAL A 8 34.13 -53.29 33.78
CA VAL A 8 33.70 -53.78 32.42
C VAL A 8 32.46 -53.09 31.79
N THR A 9 32.41 -52.60 30.54
CA THR A 9 32.69 -53.17 29.21
C THR A 9 32.43 -52.04 28.19
N LEU A 10 33.30 -51.81 27.21
CA LEU A 10 33.17 -52.11 25.77
C LEU A 10 32.12 -51.33 24.92
N PHE A 11 32.70 -50.66 23.91
CA PHE A 11 32.38 -50.65 22.47
C PHE A 11 31.26 -49.79 21.86
N SER A 12 31.73 -49.06 20.82
CA SER A 12 31.13 -48.80 19.51
C SER A 12 30.18 -47.61 19.30
N ALA A 13 30.77 -46.57 18.71
CA ALA A 13 30.53 -46.06 17.35
C ALA A 13 29.11 -45.68 16.86
N VAL A 14 29.12 -44.59 16.08
CA VAL A 14 28.10 -44.08 15.14
C VAL A 14 26.99 -43.24 15.76
N GLY A 15 27.13 -41.92 15.58
CA GLY A 15 26.03 -40.96 15.64
C GLY A 15 26.31 -39.86 14.62
N ALA A 16 25.81 -40.06 13.40
CA ALA A 16 25.85 -39.09 12.32
C ALA A 16 25.38 -37.71 12.81
N SER A 17 26.15 -36.66 12.51
CA SER A 17 25.67 -35.29 12.62
C SER A 17 24.46 -35.13 11.70
N ALA A 18 23.28 -35.09 12.30
CA ALA A 18 22.05 -34.68 11.67
C ALA A 18 22.24 -33.26 11.12
N VAL A 19 22.39 -33.16 9.80
CA VAL A 19 22.22 -31.90 9.06
C VAL A 19 20.77 -31.48 9.27
N GLY A 20 20.60 -30.40 10.02
CA GLY A 20 19.33 -29.94 10.57
C GLY A 20 18.20 -29.81 9.55
N SER A 21 17.15 -30.58 9.81
CA SER A 21 15.82 -30.50 9.18
C SER A 21 14.90 -29.43 9.81
N ASP A 22 15.41 -28.59 10.72
CA ASP A 22 14.61 -27.61 11.51
C ASP A 22 14.22 -26.32 10.77
N LYS A 23 14.70 -26.10 9.55
CA LYS A 23 14.53 -24.82 8.85
C LYS A 23 13.13 -24.54 8.23
N PRO A 24 12.30 -25.52 7.80
CA PRO A 24 11.04 -25.19 7.11
C PRO A 24 9.95 -24.66 8.04
N ILE A 25 9.81 -25.25 9.23
CA ILE A 25 8.72 -24.97 10.19
C ILE A 25 8.93 -23.60 10.87
N ALA A 26 10.18 -23.25 11.17
CA ALA A 26 10.51 -21.93 11.72
C ALA A 26 10.23 -20.79 10.72
N LEU A 27 10.37 -21.05 9.41
CA LEU A 27 10.16 -20.05 8.36
C LEU A 27 8.67 -19.82 8.08
N THR A 28 7.85 -20.87 8.12
CA THR A 28 6.38 -20.75 7.98
C THR A 28 5.78 -20.00 9.18
N GLY A 29 6.24 -20.29 10.40
CA GLY A 29 5.83 -19.55 11.60
C GLY A 29 6.16 -18.05 11.54
N ARG A 30 7.37 -17.70 11.09
CA ARG A 30 7.78 -16.28 10.92
C ARG A 30 6.95 -15.56 9.85
N ARG A 31 6.62 -16.23 8.75
CA ARG A 31 5.77 -15.65 7.69
C ARG A 31 4.34 -15.41 8.17
N ALA A 32 3.78 -16.35 8.95
CA ALA A 32 2.46 -16.17 9.56
C ALA A 32 2.44 -15.00 10.55
N ALA A 33 3.46 -14.89 11.42
CA ALA A 33 3.59 -13.78 12.36
C ALA A 33 3.74 -12.42 11.62
N ALA A 34 4.55 -12.36 10.57
CA ALA A 34 4.70 -11.15 9.76
C ALA A 34 3.40 -10.75 9.03
N ARG A 35 2.58 -11.72 8.61
CA ARG A 35 1.25 -11.45 8.04
C ARG A 35 0.29 -10.89 9.10
N ALA A 36 0.25 -11.50 10.29
CA ALA A 36 -0.59 -11.04 11.39
C ALA A 36 -0.24 -9.60 11.82
N ALA A 37 1.05 -9.29 11.97
CA ALA A 37 1.51 -7.94 12.30
C ALA A 37 1.11 -6.90 11.22
N ARG A 38 1.12 -7.30 9.94
CA ARG A 38 0.67 -6.43 8.84
C ARG A 38 -0.84 -6.22 8.85
N GLN A 39 -1.63 -7.23 9.19
CA GLN A 39 -3.08 -7.09 9.36
C GLN A 39 -3.38 -6.08 10.48
N GLU A 40 -2.76 -6.25 11.64
CA GLU A 40 -2.94 -5.36 12.78
C GLU A 40 -2.53 -3.91 12.44
N HIS A 41 -1.42 -3.73 11.73
CA HIS A 41 -0.99 -2.42 11.26
C HIS A 41 -2.00 -1.79 10.30
N VAL A 42 -2.52 -2.53 9.33
CA VAL A 42 -3.55 -2.03 8.40
C VAL A 42 -4.85 -1.67 9.15
N GLU A 43 -5.27 -2.48 10.13
CA GLU A 43 -6.45 -2.19 10.95
C GLU A 43 -6.28 -0.92 11.81
N LEU A 44 -5.07 -0.63 12.28
CA LEU A 44 -4.77 0.64 12.94
C LEU A 44 -4.91 1.81 11.96
N LEU A 45 -4.32 1.69 10.76
CA LEU A 45 -4.39 2.74 9.72
C LEU A 45 -5.82 3.01 9.27
N LEU A 46 -6.66 1.97 9.15
CA LEU A 46 -8.08 2.10 8.84
C LEU A 46 -8.86 2.89 9.90
N ARG A 47 -8.45 2.81 11.17
CA ARG A 47 -9.05 3.59 12.27
C ARG A 47 -8.58 5.04 12.28
N GLN A 48 -7.33 5.28 11.88
CA GLN A 48 -6.71 6.62 11.85
C GLN A 48 -7.06 7.43 10.59
N ALA A 49 -7.30 6.78 9.46
CA ALA A 49 -7.62 7.47 8.21
C ALA A 49 -8.81 8.45 8.32
N PRO A 50 -9.95 8.12 8.97
CA PRO A 50 -11.08 9.04 9.10
C PRO A 50 -10.82 10.28 9.99
N THR A 51 -9.74 10.29 10.77
CA THR A 51 -9.31 11.44 11.60
C THR A 51 -8.16 12.21 10.95
N GLY A 52 -7.52 11.65 9.91
CA GLY A 52 -6.33 12.23 9.28
C GLY A 52 -5.04 11.96 10.05
N GLU A 53 -5.08 11.07 11.05
CA GLU A 53 -3.94 10.73 11.91
C GLU A 53 -3.06 9.62 11.30
N CYS A 54 -3.06 9.49 9.98
CA CYS A 54 -2.18 8.56 9.26
C CYS A 54 -1.53 9.23 8.07
N ASP A 55 -0.34 8.73 7.70
CA ASP A 55 0.21 8.98 6.38
C ASP A 55 -0.58 8.17 5.34
N PHE A 56 -1.43 8.86 4.58
CA PHE A 56 -2.30 8.24 3.57
C PHE A 56 -1.53 7.49 2.48
N VAL A 57 -0.32 7.94 2.13
CA VAL A 57 0.50 7.30 1.08
C VAL A 57 1.09 6.00 1.61
N ALA A 58 1.70 6.05 2.79
CA ALA A 58 2.24 4.86 3.45
C ALA A 58 1.13 3.85 3.77
N ALA A 59 -0.05 4.32 4.18
CA ALA A 59 -1.19 3.49 4.48
C ALA A 59 -1.75 2.79 3.24
N ALA A 60 -1.89 3.50 2.12
CA ALA A 60 -2.30 2.90 0.84
C ALA A 60 -1.31 1.80 0.40
N ALA A 61 -0.01 2.02 0.55
CA ALA A 61 1.01 1.02 0.24
C ALA A 61 0.92 -0.22 1.15
N ALA A 62 0.63 -0.03 2.44
CA ALA A 62 0.45 -1.13 3.39
C ALA A 62 -0.80 -1.98 3.05
N VAL A 63 -1.91 -1.31 2.73
CA VAL A 63 -3.17 -1.97 2.29
C VAL A 63 -2.93 -2.78 1.02
N ARG A 64 -2.30 -2.17 0.00
CA ARG A 64 -1.99 -2.86 -1.27
C ARG A 64 -1.16 -4.10 -1.04
N ARG A 65 -0.12 -4.00 -0.21
CA ARG A 65 0.75 -5.15 0.12
C ARG A 65 -0.04 -6.29 0.77
N LEU A 66 -0.94 -5.97 1.70
CA LEU A 66 -1.77 -6.98 2.36
C LEU A 66 -2.78 -7.62 1.38
N ALA A 67 -3.32 -6.83 0.46
CA ALA A 67 -4.19 -7.32 -0.60
C ALA A 67 -3.44 -8.23 -1.58
N ASP A 68 -2.22 -7.88 -1.98
CA ASP A 68 -1.39 -8.72 -2.86
C ASP A 68 -1.03 -10.05 -2.21
N GLU A 69 -0.80 -10.07 -0.90
CA GLU A 69 -0.60 -11.31 -0.13
C GLU A 69 -1.84 -12.18 -0.07
N ALA A 70 -3.03 -11.56 0.03
CA ALA A 70 -4.28 -12.28 -0.03
C ALA A 70 -4.49 -12.91 -1.42
N VAL A 71 -4.20 -12.17 -2.50
CA VAL A 71 -4.21 -12.70 -3.87
C VAL A 71 -3.22 -13.86 -4.04
N ALA A 72 -1.99 -13.72 -3.55
CA ALA A 72 -0.97 -14.77 -3.62
C ALA A 72 -1.38 -16.05 -2.84
N ALA A 73 -2.24 -15.91 -1.83
CA ALA A 73 -2.83 -17.02 -1.08
C ALA A 73 -4.14 -17.55 -1.71
N GLY A 74 -4.58 -17.00 -2.85
CA GLY A 74 -5.83 -17.37 -3.53
C GLY A 74 -7.10 -16.71 -2.98
N ASP A 75 -6.99 -15.85 -1.96
CA ASP A 75 -8.13 -15.16 -1.34
C ASP A 75 -8.34 -13.78 -1.99
N HIS A 76 -8.82 -13.78 -3.23
CA HIS A 76 -9.16 -12.56 -3.97
C HIS A 76 -10.24 -11.73 -3.25
N ALA A 77 -11.16 -12.39 -2.53
CA ALA A 77 -12.21 -11.71 -1.78
C ALA A 77 -11.63 -10.89 -0.62
N ALA A 78 -10.65 -11.41 0.12
CA ALA A 78 -9.95 -10.64 1.15
C ALA A 78 -9.20 -9.44 0.56
N ALA A 79 -8.55 -9.60 -0.59
CA ALA A 79 -7.88 -8.49 -1.27
C ALA A 79 -8.84 -7.34 -1.56
N VAL A 80 -10.01 -7.66 -2.13
CA VAL A 80 -11.08 -6.68 -2.40
C VAL A 80 -11.57 -6.03 -1.10
N ARG A 81 -11.83 -6.81 -0.04
CA ARG A 81 -12.30 -6.27 1.25
C ARG A 81 -11.34 -5.25 1.86
N TRP A 82 -10.03 -5.50 1.83
CA TRP A 82 -9.04 -4.55 2.35
C TRP A 82 -9.08 -3.21 1.62
N HIS A 83 -9.20 -3.25 0.29
CA HIS A 83 -9.31 -2.03 -0.52
C HIS A 83 -10.65 -1.31 -0.29
N GLU A 84 -11.76 -2.03 -0.19
CA GLU A 84 -13.07 -1.43 0.12
C GLU A 84 -13.06 -0.68 1.46
N GLN A 85 -12.51 -1.30 2.50
CA GLN A 85 -12.38 -0.70 3.82
C GLN A 85 -11.51 0.56 3.77
N TRP A 86 -10.38 0.50 3.05
CA TRP A 86 -9.50 1.65 2.88
C TRP A 86 -10.17 2.81 2.14
N VAL A 87 -10.79 2.53 0.98
CA VAL A 87 -11.55 3.55 0.21
C VAL A 87 -12.63 4.19 1.08
N ALA A 88 -13.38 3.39 1.84
CA ALA A 88 -14.41 3.90 2.75
C ALA A 88 -13.83 4.79 3.86
N ALA A 89 -12.68 4.42 4.43
CA ALA A 89 -12.01 5.20 5.47
C ALA A 89 -11.49 6.55 4.94
N VAL A 90 -10.85 6.55 3.77
CA VAL A 90 -10.29 7.78 3.16
C VAL A 90 -11.41 8.71 2.68
N ARG A 91 -12.52 8.19 2.11
CA ARG A 91 -13.69 9.01 1.72
C ARG A 91 -14.29 9.79 2.88
N LYS A 92 -14.33 9.19 4.09
CA LYS A 92 -14.80 9.87 5.30
C LYS A 92 -13.91 11.07 5.64
N PHE A 93 -12.60 10.95 5.47
CA PHE A 93 -11.69 12.06 5.67
C PHE A 93 -11.83 13.12 4.58
N ASP A 94 -11.84 12.74 3.30
CA ASP A 94 -11.96 13.67 2.17
C ASP A 94 -13.19 14.59 2.31
N THR A 95 -14.33 14.01 2.72
CA THR A 95 -15.56 14.79 3.00
C THR A 95 -15.35 15.83 4.11
N LYS A 96 -14.68 15.45 5.21
CA LYS A 96 -14.37 16.38 6.33
C LYS A 96 -13.33 17.42 5.92
N ALA A 97 -12.32 17.03 5.15
CA ALA A 97 -11.25 17.88 4.72
C ALA A 97 -11.74 18.95 3.74
N ASN A 98 -12.66 18.60 2.82
CA ASN A 98 -13.34 19.57 1.96
C ASN A 98 -14.19 20.56 2.76
N ALA A 99 -14.86 20.12 3.82
CA ALA A 99 -15.58 21.03 4.72
C ALA A 99 -14.63 21.98 5.47
N ALA A 100 -13.49 21.50 5.95
CA ALA A 100 -12.49 22.30 6.66
C ALA A 100 -11.69 23.25 5.75
N LEU A 101 -11.47 22.86 4.48
CA LEU A 101 -10.93 23.71 3.42
C LEU A 101 -11.87 24.88 3.10
N ALA A 102 -13.18 24.62 3.02
CA ALA A 102 -14.18 25.68 2.85
C ALA A 102 -14.18 26.70 4.01
N MET A 103 -13.68 26.30 5.19
CA MET A 103 -13.54 27.15 6.37
C MET A 103 -12.16 27.83 6.49
N GLY A 104 -11.25 27.68 5.52
CA GLY A 104 -10.03 28.50 5.42
C GLY A 104 -8.82 28.05 6.25
N THR A 105 -8.74 26.77 6.65
CA THR A 105 -7.60 26.25 7.44
C THR A 105 -6.46 25.74 6.56
N GLY A 106 -5.37 26.50 6.43
CA GLY A 106 -4.31 26.29 5.44
C GLY A 106 -3.51 24.97 5.55
N SER A 107 -3.34 24.39 6.73
CA SER A 107 -2.66 23.09 6.91
C SER A 107 -3.50 21.89 6.46
N VAL A 108 -4.83 22.07 6.38
CA VAL A 108 -5.76 21.01 5.96
C VAL A 108 -5.67 20.73 4.46
N GLY A 109 -5.26 21.72 3.65
CA GLY A 109 -5.20 21.56 2.19
C GLY A 109 -4.19 20.52 1.71
N LEU A 110 -3.01 20.43 2.32
CA LEU A 110 -2.00 19.43 1.95
C LEU A 110 -2.45 18.01 2.35
N VAL A 111 -3.06 17.88 3.53
CA VAL A 111 -3.57 16.58 4.01
C VAL A 111 -4.77 16.14 3.17
N ALA A 112 -5.66 17.06 2.81
CA ALA A 112 -6.78 16.81 1.90
C ALA A 112 -6.29 16.34 0.52
N HIS A 113 -5.28 17.01 -0.03
CA HIS A 113 -4.69 16.65 -1.32
C HIS A 113 -4.11 15.23 -1.31
N ARG A 114 -3.31 14.89 -0.28
CA ARG A 114 -2.75 13.54 -0.11
C ARG A 114 -3.82 12.47 0.09
N ALA A 115 -4.86 12.77 0.87
CA ALA A 115 -5.99 11.87 1.04
C ALA A 115 -6.74 11.64 -0.28
N LYS A 116 -6.95 12.69 -1.07
CA LYS A 116 -7.58 12.60 -2.38
C LYS A 116 -6.76 11.76 -3.36
N ALA A 117 -5.43 11.92 -3.37
CA ALA A 117 -4.54 11.07 -4.17
C ALA A 117 -4.64 9.60 -3.75
N ALA A 118 -4.51 9.31 -2.46
CA ALA A 118 -4.62 7.95 -1.93
C ALA A 118 -6.00 7.31 -2.18
N ARG A 119 -7.08 8.11 -2.15
CA ARG A 119 -8.43 7.66 -2.50
C ARG A 119 -8.49 7.23 -3.96
N ILE A 120 -8.07 8.09 -4.88
CA ILE A 120 -8.16 7.81 -6.32
C ILE A 120 -7.34 6.57 -6.67
N GLU A 121 -6.12 6.45 -6.16
CA GLU A 121 -5.29 5.26 -6.37
C GLU A 121 -5.95 3.99 -5.83
N ALA A 122 -6.54 4.05 -4.64
CA ALA A 122 -7.23 2.91 -4.06
C ALA A 122 -8.50 2.51 -4.82
N GLU A 123 -9.25 3.48 -5.34
CA GLU A 123 -10.46 3.23 -6.14
C GLU A 123 -10.11 2.63 -7.51
N VAL A 124 -9.06 3.13 -8.16
CA VAL A 124 -8.53 2.55 -9.40
C VAL A 124 -8.10 1.10 -9.18
N ASP A 125 -7.35 0.82 -8.11
CA ASP A 125 -6.92 -0.55 -7.80
C ASP A 125 -8.12 -1.46 -7.45
N LEU A 126 -9.10 -0.96 -6.71
CA LEU A 126 -10.32 -1.70 -6.38
C LEU A 126 -11.10 -2.10 -7.64
N ILE A 127 -11.27 -1.17 -8.58
CA ILE A 127 -11.96 -1.44 -9.85
C ILE A 127 -11.22 -2.51 -10.65
N ARG A 128 -9.89 -2.41 -10.75
CA ARG A 128 -9.06 -3.43 -11.41
C ARG A 128 -9.21 -4.80 -10.78
N ARG A 129 -9.18 -4.89 -9.45
CA ARG A 129 -9.33 -6.16 -8.71
C ARG A 129 -10.73 -6.77 -8.85
N ARG A 130 -11.75 -5.96 -9.09
CA ARG A 130 -13.11 -6.41 -9.40
C ARG A 130 -13.28 -6.83 -10.87
N GLY A 131 -12.23 -6.72 -11.68
CA GLY A 131 -12.30 -6.99 -13.12
C GLY A 131 -13.09 -5.92 -13.89
N GLY A 132 -13.21 -4.71 -13.35
CA GLY A 132 -13.78 -3.58 -14.08
C GLY A 132 -12.81 -3.11 -15.15
N GLY A 133 -13.29 -2.90 -16.37
CA GLY A 133 -12.43 -2.45 -17.46
C GLY A 133 -12.20 -0.96 -17.52
N SER A 134 -11.45 -0.59 -18.55
CA SER A 134 -10.96 0.75 -18.82
C SER A 134 -12.05 1.83 -18.78
N ALA A 135 -13.25 1.54 -19.28
CA ALA A 135 -14.37 2.49 -19.26
C ALA A 135 -14.77 2.93 -17.83
N SER A 136 -14.70 2.01 -16.86
CA SER A 136 -15.04 2.29 -15.46
C SER A 136 -13.99 3.13 -14.72
N LEU A 137 -12.79 3.29 -15.32
CA LEU A 137 -11.68 4.06 -14.75
C LEU A 137 -11.62 5.51 -15.24
N ILE A 138 -12.23 5.83 -16.39
CA ILE A 138 -12.01 7.11 -17.10
C ILE A 138 -12.24 8.34 -16.20
N GLU A 139 -13.36 8.40 -15.49
CA GLU A 139 -13.67 9.57 -14.65
C GLU A 139 -12.71 9.71 -13.46
N LEU A 140 -12.29 8.59 -12.85
CA LEU A 140 -11.28 8.60 -11.79
C LEU A 140 -9.89 9.00 -12.32
N LEU A 141 -9.54 8.56 -13.53
CA LEU A 141 -8.28 8.91 -14.17
C LEU A 141 -8.23 10.40 -14.57
N LYS A 142 -9.34 10.98 -15.05
CA LYS A 142 -9.46 12.43 -15.25
C LYS A 142 -9.23 13.20 -13.95
N GLU A 143 -9.82 12.73 -12.85
CA GLU A 143 -9.62 13.33 -11.54
C GLU A 143 -8.16 13.22 -11.08
N ARG A 144 -7.51 12.08 -11.32
CA ARG A 144 -6.09 11.88 -11.05
C ARG A 144 -5.21 12.86 -11.81
N VAL A 145 -5.44 13.01 -13.12
CA VAL A 145 -4.70 13.95 -13.98
C VAL A 145 -4.82 15.37 -13.45
N ALA A 146 -6.02 15.82 -13.10
CA ALA A 146 -6.24 17.14 -12.53
C ALA A 146 -5.46 17.35 -11.22
N LEU A 147 -5.48 16.35 -10.33
CA LEU A 147 -4.77 16.41 -9.06
C LEU A 147 -3.24 16.46 -9.23
N CYS A 148 -2.70 15.66 -10.17
CA CYS A 148 -1.29 15.67 -10.51
C CYS A 148 -0.86 17.00 -11.15
N ALA A 149 -1.71 17.60 -11.99
CA ALA A 149 -1.45 18.91 -12.59
C ALA A 149 -1.39 20.03 -11.53
N GLU A 150 -2.30 20.02 -10.54
CA GLU A 150 -2.23 20.95 -9.40
C GLU A 150 -0.95 20.77 -8.58
N SER A 151 -0.53 19.52 -8.37
CA SER A 151 0.70 19.17 -7.65
C SER A 151 1.94 19.70 -8.38
N GLU A 152 2.03 19.47 -9.70
CA GLU A 152 3.13 19.98 -10.53
C GLU A 152 3.16 21.52 -10.47
N LYS A 153 2.00 22.18 -10.57
CA LYS A 153 1.90 23.64 -10.48
C LYS A 153 2.38 24.16 -9.13
N LEU A 154 2.05 23.48 -8.03
CA LEU A 154 2.52 23.85 -6.70
C LEU A 154 4.03 23.65 -6.58
N ALA A 155 4.55 22.50 -7.00
CA ALA A 155 5.99 22.20 -6.98
C ALA A 155 6.79 23.21 -7.82
N ALA A 156 6.28 23.60 -8.99
CA ALA A 156 6.89 24.62 -9.84
C ALA A 156 6.95 25.99 -9.13
N LYS A 157 5.89 26.39 -8.42
CA LYS A 157 5.89 27.63 -7.61
C LYS A 157 6.92 27.57 -6.50
N VAL A 158 6.99 26.47 -5.74
CA VAL A 158 7.94 26.33 -4.63
C VAL A 158 9.39 26.35 -5.15
N MET A 159 9.65 25.69 -6.29
CA MET A 159 10.94 25.71 -6.98
C MET A 159 11.34 27.13 -7.40
N ALA A 160 10.40 27.91 -7.94
CA ALA A 160 10.65 29.29 -8.35
C ALA A 160 10.97 30.24 -7.18
N VAL A 161 10.43 29.96 -5.99
CA VAL A 161 10.62 30.79 -4.79
C VAL A 161 11.88 30.40 -3.99
N SER A 162 12.17 29.11 -3.85
CA SER A 162 13.10 28.65 -2.80
C SER A 162 14.53 28.34 -3.27
N GLY A 163 14.76 28.15 -4.57
CA GLY A 163 16.11 28.00 -5.16
C GLY A 163 16.93 26.77 -4.68
N HIS A 164 17.13 25.81 -5.59
CA HIS A 164 17.86 24.52 -5.41
C HIS A 164 17.30 23.54 -4.36
N GLY A 165 17.39 22.23 -4.65
CA GLY A 165 16.84 21.14 -3.83
C GLY A 165 15.44 20.64 -4.25
N LEU A 166 14.65 21.46 -4.95
CA LEU A 166 13.23 21.17 -5.26
C LEU A 166 12.96 20.71 -6.70
N LYS A 167 14.02 20.58 -7.52
CA LYS A 167 13.88 20.07 -8.89
C LYS A 167 13.45 18.60 -8.89
N GLY A 168 13.85 17.83 -7.88
CA GLY A 168 13.41 16.44 -7.68
C GLY A 168 11.88 16.38 -7.56
N ASP A 169 11.32 17.08 -6.58
CA ASP A 169 9.88 17.13 -6.33
C ASP A 169 9.07 17.62 -7.55
N TYR A 170 9.57 18.63 -8.26
CA TYR A 170 8.95 19.09 -9.50
C TYR A 170 8.96 17.99 -10.58
N LEU A 171 10.09 17.32 -10.80
CA LEU A 171 10.19 16.25 -11.77
C LEU A 171 9.34 15.04 -11.38
N GLU A 172 9.28 14.69 -10.10
CA GLU A 172 8.42 13.62 -9.59
C GLU A 172 6.94 13.93 -9.82
N ALA A 173 6.49 15.15 -9.50
CA ALA A 173 5.12 15.58 -9.77
C ALA A 173 4.80 15.59 -11.28
N LYS A 174 5.76 16.00 -12.11
CA LYS A 174 5.62 16.00 -13.57
C LYS A 174 5.52 14.58 -14.15
N VAL A 175 6.37 13.66 -13.69
CA VAL A 175 6.30 12.24 -14.08
C VAL A 175 4.94 11.66 -13.70
N ALA A 176 4.49 11.89 -12.45
CA ALA A 176 3.19 11.41 -12.00
C ALA A 176 2.02 11.93 -12.86
N ARG A 177 2.05 13.20 -13.30
CA ARG A 177 1.05 13.75 -14.24
C ARG A 177 1.12 13.05 -15.59
N LEU A 178 2.31 12.91 -16.18
CA LEU A 178 2.49 12.30 -17.49
C LEU A 178 2.07 10.83 -17.50
N ASP A 179 2.39 10.08 -16.44
CA ASP A 179 1.96 8.70 -16.27
C ASP A 179 0.42 8.60 -16.15
N ALA A 180 -0.20 9.51 -15.39
CA ALA A 180 -1.66 9.57 -15.29
C ALA A 180 -2.34 9.91 -16.62
N GLU A 181 -1.76 10.81 -17.42
CA GLU A 181 -2.25 11.16 -18.76
C GLU A 181 -2.12 9.99 -19.74
N ALA A 182 -0.99 9.28 -19.71
CA ALA A 182 -0.77 8.08 -20.52
C ALA A 182 -1.78 6.97 -20.16
N GLU A 183 -2.04 6.78 -18.87
CA GLU A 183 -3.02 5.81 -18.39
C GLU A 183 -4.45 6.16 -18.80
N LEU A 184 -4.84 7.44 -18.67
CA LEU A 184 -6.13 7.94 -19.17
C LEU A 184 -6.26 7.72 -20.68
N ALA A 185 -5.25 8.09 -21.45
CA ALA A 185 -5.26 7.93 -22.91
C ALA A 185 -5.39 6.45 -23.32
N SER A 186 -4.71 5.54 -22.63
CA SER A 186 -4.86 4.10 -22.82
C SER A 186 -6.30 3.65 -22.51
N ALA A 187 -6.84 4.09 -21.37
CA ALA A 187 -8.18 3.70 -20.95
C ALA A 187 -9.27 4.19 -21.93
N GLU A 188 -9.15 5.42 -22.43
CA GLU A 188 -10.05 5.98 -23.45
C GLU A 188 -9.93 5.24 -24.79
N ALA A 189 -8.72 4.84 -25.19
CA ALA A 189 -8.49 4.08 -26.40
C ALA A 189 -9.12 2.67 -26.31
N ASP A 190 -9.00 2.01 -25.16
CA ASP A 190 -9.58 0.69 -24.93
C ASP A 190 -11.11 0.73 -24.85
N ALA A 191 -11.66 1.76 -24.20
CA ALA A 191 -13.12 1.97 -24.13
C ALA A 191 -13.73 2.16 -25.52
N LYS A 192 -13.05 2.89 -26.43
CA LYS A 192 -13.49 3.05 -27.83
C LYS A 192 -13.48 1.75 -28.63
N LYS A 193 -12.66 0.78 -28.25
CA LYS A 193 -12.58 -0.56 -28.88
C LYS A 193 -13.58 -1.56 -28.31
N GLY A 194 -14.40 -1.17 -27.34
CA GLY A 194 -15.32 -2.07 -26.64
C GLY A 194 -14.65 -2.97 -25.59
N GLY A 195 -13.48 -2.58 -25.08
CA GLY A 195 -12.82 -3.26 -23.97
C GLY A 195 -13.69 -3.21 -22.70
N LYS A 196 -14.16 -4.38 -22.26
CA LYS A 196 -14.93 -4.56 -21.02
C LYS A 196 -14.10 -4.28 -19.79
#